data_AF-A0A453IKD8-F1
#
_entry.id   AF-A0A453IKD8-F1
#
_cell.length_a   1.000
_cell.length_b   1.000
_cell.length_c   1.000
_cell.angle_alpha   90.00
_cell.angle_beta   90.00
_cell.angle_gamma   90.00
#
_symmetry.space_group_name_H-M   'P 1'
#
loop_
_entity.id
_entity.type
_entity.pdbx_description
1 polymer ?
#
loop_
_entity_poly.entity_id
_entity_poly.type
_entity_poly.pdbx_seq_one_letter_code
_entity_poly.pdbx_strand_id
1 'polypeptide(L)'
;QQYWTLEGVQEVFGDKVRIDRLDSRTLERDHTKHFACWVWVWDMVFIPTRHTYWKLPQGAGRVEEMEGYSPPDRRVALPPGTERYDLLTHVDRVEDWSPRSPRSSHSAQSG
;
A
#
# COMPACT_ATOMS: atom_id res chain seq x y z
N GLN A 1 12.61 2.07 -2.19
CA GLN A 1 12.17 0.71 -1.82
C GLN A 1 11.24 0.82 -0.61
N GLN A 2 10.19 1.67 -0.68
CA GLN A 2 9.40 2.05 0.50
C GLN A 2 8.01 1.39 0.58
N TYR A 3 7.38 1.00 -0.54
CA TYR A 3 6.04 0.36 -0.47
C TYR A 3 6.04 -1.12 -0.06
N TRP A 4 7.20 -1.74 0.12
CA TRP A 4 7.32 -3.17 0.46
C TRP A 4 7.41 -3.35 1.99
N THR A 5 7.00 -2.33 2.74
CA THR A 5 6.81 -2.36 4.19
C THR A 5 5.31 -2.24 4.49
N LEU A 6 4.88 -2.59 5.70
CA LEU A 6 3.48 -2.48 6.09
C LEU A 6 2.97 -1.05 5.97
N GLU A 7 3.78 -0.06 6.34
CA GLU A 7 3.45 1.36 6.28
C GLU A 7 3.25 1.82 4.84
N GLY A 8 4.15 1.41 3.94
CA GLY A 8 4.03 1.76 2.53
C GLY A 8 2.85 1.08 1.85
N VAL A 9 2.55 -0.19 2.18
CA VAL A 9 1.32 -0.83 1.69
C VAL A 9 0.08 -0.14 2.27
N GLN A 10 0.10 0.26 3.54
CA GLN A 10 -1.01 1.00 4.14
C GLN A 10 -1.26 2.34 3.44
N GLU A 11 -0.21 3.04 2.99
CA GLU A 11 -0.32 4.29 2.22
C GLU A 11 -1.06 4.06 0.88
N VAL A 12 -0.78 2.95 0.20
CA VAL A 12 -1.42 2.59 -1.07
C VAL A 12 -2.92 2.33 -0.90
N PHE A 13 -3.28 1.55 0.11
CA PHE A 13 -4.65 1.10 0.32
C PHE A 13 -5.52 2.11 1.10
N GLY A 14 -4.91 3.07 1.79
CA GLY A 14 -5.62 4.11 2.54
C GLY A 14 -6.26 3.61 3.83
N ASP A 15 -7.13 4.41 4.44
CA ASP A 15 -7.68 4.18 5.79
C ASP A 15 -8.82 3.14 5.84
N LYS A 16 -9.41 2.78 4.69
CA LYS A 16 -10.55 1.85 4.60
C LYS A 16 -10.17 0.38 4.60
N VAL A 17 -8.88 0.09 4.50
CA VAL A 17 -8.33 -1.26 4.41
C VAL A 17 -7.30 -1.42 5.51
N ARG A 18 -7.36 -2.54 6.25
CA ARG A 18 -6.31 -2.88 7.23
C ARG A 18 -5.42 -3.96 6.67
N ILE A 19 -4.12 -3.68 6.62
CA ILE A 19 -3.13 -4.67 6.22
C ILE A 19 -2.93 -5.65 7.38
N ASP A 20 -3.13 -6.95 7.12
CA ASP A 20 -2.92 -8.01 8.10
C ASP A 20 -1.45 -8.44 8.13
N ARG A 21 -0.95 -8.86 6.96
CA ARG A 21 0.44 -9.31 6.80
C ARG A 21 0.87 -9.26 5.34
N LEU A 22 2.18 -9.11 5.12
CA LEU A 22 2.81 -9.32 3.83
C LEU A 22 3.13 -10.81 3.65
N ASP A 23 2.98 -11.33 2.43
CA ASP A 23 3.44 -12.68 2.11
C ASP A 23 4.97 -12.72 2.26
N SER A 24 5.50 -13.70 2.98
CA SER A 24 6.94 -13.81 3.26
C SER A 24 7.79 -13.89 1.99
N ARG A 25 7.23 -14.43 0.90
CA ARG A 25 7.89 -14.51 -0.41
C ARG A 25 8.07 -13.15 -1.08
N THR A 26 7.39 -12.12 -0.59
CA THR A 26 7.59 -10.71 -0.99
C THR A 26 8.92 -10.18 -0.47
N LEU A 27 9.29 -10.52 0.77
CA LEU A 27 10.46 -9.97 1.45
C LEU A 27 11.76 -10.65 1.00
N GLU A 28 11.70 -11.90 0.55
CA GLU A 28 12.86 -12.65 0.06
C GLU A 28 13.38 -12.18 -1.30
N ARG A 29 12.61 -11.37 -2.03
CA ARG A 29 12.91 -10.96 -3.39
C ARG A 29 13.20 -9.47 -3.45
N ASP A 30 14.48 -9.14 -3.29
CA ASP A 30 15.02 -7.77 -3.28
C ASP A 30 14.73 -6.96 -4.58
N HIS A 31 14.17 -7.60 -5.62
CA HIS A 31 13.88 -7.03 -6.95
C HIS A 31 12.45 -7.30 -7.46
N THR A 32 11.50 -7.68 -6.61
CA THR A 32 10.15 -7.98 -7.11
C THR A 32 9.34 -6.73 -7.43
N LYS A 33 8.94 -6.60 -8.70
CA LYS A 33 7.87 -5.70 -9.16
C LYS A 33 6.49 -6.03 -8.57
N HIS A 34 6.36 -7.13 -7.81
CA HIS A 34 5.10 -7.66 -7.34
C HIS A 34 5.12 -7.98 -5.84
N PHE A 35 4.06 -7.49 -5.20
CA PHE A 35 3.53 -7.77 -3.89
C PHE A 35 2.63 -8.97 -3.70
N ALA A 36 2.61 -9.63 -2.53
CA ALA A 36 1.36 -10.21 -2.04
C ALA A 36 1.14 -9.83 -0.57
N CYS A 37 -0.11 -9.55 -0.20
CA CYS A 37 -0.50 -9.21 1.17
C CYS A 37 -1.93 -9.71 1.46
N TRP A 38 -2.21 -9.92 2.74
CA TRP A 38 -3.56 -10.15 3.22
C TRP A 38 -4.12 -8.85 3.79
N VAL A 39 -5.38 -8.57 3.50
CA VAL A 39 -6.05 -7.36 3.96
C VAL A 39 -7.43 -7.67 4.51
N TRP A 40 -7.83 -6.90 5.52
CA TRP A 40 -9.20 -6.83 6.00
C TRP A 40 -9.87 -5.62 5.37
N VAL A 41 -11.05 -5.84 4.79
CA VAL A 41 -11.84 -4.77 4.19
C VAL A 41 -13.32 -5.02 4.46
N TRP A 42 -14.07 -3.94 4.68
CA TRP A 42 -15.51 -4.02 4.89
C TRP A 42 -16.28 -4.26 3.58
N ASP A 43 -15.78 -3.69 2.48
CA ASP A 43 -16.35 -3.84 1.14
C ASP A 43 -15.22 -3.83 0.10
N MET A 44 -15.29 -4.72 -0.89
CA MET A 44 -14.29 -4.82 -1.96
C MET A 44 -14.16 -3.54 -2.78
N VAL A 45 -15.18 -2.67 -2.82
CA VAL A 45 -15.08 -1.38 -3.52
C VAL A 45 -13.99 -0.46 -2.95
N PHE A 46 -13.54 -0.70 -1.72
CA PHE A 46 -12.47 0.07 -1.09
C PHE A 46 -11.08 -0.40 -1.45
N ILE A 47 -10.93 -1.53 -2.17
CA ILE A 47 -9.63 -1.97 -2.66
C ILE A 47 -9.29 -1.17 -3.93
N PRO A 48 -8.26 -0.30 -3.90
CA PRO A 48 -7.88 0.46 -5.08
C PRO A 48 -7.33 -0.49 -6.14
N THR A 49 -7.86 -0.40 -7.35
CA THR A 49 -7.38 -1.18 -8.51
C THR A 49 -6.06 -0.65 -9.07
N ARG A 50 -5.84 0.66 -8.96
CA ARG A 50 -4.61 1.34 -9.38
C ARG A 50 -4.25 2.45 -8.40
N HIS A 51 -2.98 2.54 -8.06
CA HIS A 51 -2.42 3.64 -7.28
C HIS A 51 -1.22 4.23 -8.01
N THR A 52 -1.30 5.51 -8.40
CA THR A 52 -0.18 6.22 -9.02
C THR A 52 0.71 6.82 -7.94
N TYR A 53 2.02 6.59 -8.05
CA TYR A 53 3.00 7.24 -7.19
C TYR A 53 4.16 7.82 -8.00
N TRP A 54 4.90 8.73 -7.37
CA TRP A 54 6.08 9.36 -7.95
C TRP A 54 7.32 8.96 -7.18
N LYS A 55 8.35 8.52 -7.88
CA LYS A 55 9.66 8.28 -7.31
C LYS A 55 10.54 9.49 -7.56
N LEU A 56 11.04 10.06 -6.47
CA LEU A 56 11.99 11.16 -6.49
C LEU A 56 13.40 10.61 -6.19
N PRO A 57 14.45 11.13 -6.84
CA PRO A 57 15.83 10.90 -6.40
C PRO A 57 15.98 11.26 -4.92
N GLN A 58 16.81 10.52 -4.19
CA GLN A 58 17.13 10.87 -2.81
C GLN A 58 17.77 12.28 -2.78
N GLY A 59 17.27 13.15 -1.90
CA GLY A 59 17.73 14.55 -1.83
C GLY A 59 17.08 15.50 -2.85
N ALA A 60 16.17 15.01 -3.70
CA ALA A 60 15.37 15.86 -4.58
C ALA A 60 14.68 17.00 -3.80
N GLY A 61 14.88 18.24 -4.24
CA GLY A 61 14.32 19.44 -3.62
C GLY A 61 15.02 19.88 -2.32
N ARG A 62 16.08 19.19 -1.87
CA ARG A 62 16.91 19.65 -0.75
C ARG A 62 18.06 20.49 -1.29
N VAL A 63 18.24 21.69 -0.73
CA VAL A 63 19.51 22.41 -0.78
C VAL A 63 20.33 21.82 0.36
N GLU A 64 21.46 21.16 0.08
CA GLU A 64 22.39 20.81 1.15
C GLU A 64 22.94 22.12 1.73
N GLU A 65 22.56 22.42 2.97
CA GLU A 65 23.05 23.57 3.70
C GLU A 65 24.53 23.30 4.03
N MET A 66 25.44 23.92 3.30
CA MET A 66 26.87 23.89 3.61
C MET A 66 27.15 24.87 4.74
N GLU A 67 27.72 24.39 5.84
CA GLU A 67 28.06 25.22 7.01
C GLU A 67 29.03 26.34 6.57
N GLY A 68 28.60 27.60 6.73
CA GLY A 68 29.37 28.78 6.32
C GLY A 68 29.18 29.25 4.87
N TYR A 69 28.31 28.62 4.08
CA TYR A 69 28.04 29.00 2.69
C TYR A 69 26.60 29.48 2.51
N SER A 70 26.40 30.78 2.33
CA SER A 70 25.15 31.34 1.80
C SER A 70 25.28 31.45 0.29
N PRO A 71 24.60 30.61 -0.52
CA PRO A 71 24.74 30.70 -1.98
C PRO A 71 24.19 32.05 -2.45
N PRO A 72 24.93 32.80 -3.30
CA PRO A 72 24.56 34.16 -3.72
C PRO A 72 23.34 34.21 -4.65
N ASP A 73 22.84 33.06 -5.11
CA ASP A 73 21.77 32.95 -6.07
C ASP A 73 20.78 31.89 -5.57
N ARG A 74 19.60 32.34 -5.12
CA ARG A 74 18.47 31.48 -4.71
C ARG A 74 17.83 30.89 -5.96
N ARG A 75 18.62 30.19 -6.79
CA ARG A 75 18.09 29.44 -7.92
C ARG A 75 17.20 28.37 -7.33
N VAL A 76 15.90 28.53 -7.55
CA VAL A 76 14.90 27.49 -7.29
C VAL A 76 15.44 26.22 -7.93
N ALA A 77 15.69 25.19 -7.11
CA ALA A 77 16.15 23.90 -7.61
C ALA A 77 15.21 23.47 -8.73
N LEU A 78 15.78 23.05 -9.86
CA LEU A 78 14.98 22.56 -10.98
C LEU A 78 14.02 21.50 -10.45
N PRO A 79 12.77 21.44 -10.93
CA PRO A 79 11.82 20.41 -10.54
C PRO A 79 12.53 19.07 -10.66
N PRO A 80 12.61 18.29 -9.58
CA PRO A 80 13.32 17.02 -9.65
C PRO A 80 12.70 16.18 -10.77
N GLY A 81 13.57 15.52 -11.55
CA GLY A 81 13.11 14.52 -12.51
C GLY A 81 12.28 13.50 -11.73
N THR A 82 10.97 13.47 -11.99
CA THR A 82 10.04 12.58 -11.31
C THR A 82 9.69 11.45 -12.26
N GLU A 83 9.89 10.22 -11.78
CA GLU A 83 9.39 9.05 -12.49
C GLU A 83 8.03 8.68 -11.93
N ARG A 84 7.04 8.60 -12.82
CA ARG A 84 5.69 8.15 -12.47
C ARG A 84 5.63 6.63 -12.58
N TYR A 85 5.07 6.01 -11.55
CA TYR A 85 4.78 4.59 -11.50
C TYR A 85 3.32 4.36 -11.17
N ASP A 86 2.81 3.21 -11.60
CA ASP A 86 1.49 2.73 -11.24
C ASP A 86 1.61 1.38 -10.57
N LEU A 87 1.09 1.28 -9.35
CA LEU A 87 0.82 0.01 -8.70
C LEU A 87 -0.56 -0.46 -9.15
N LEU A 88 -0.65 -1.72 -9.57
CA LEU A 88 -1.90 -2.37 -9.92
C LEU A 88 -2.22 -3.45 -8.89
N THR A 89 -3.45 -3.45 -8.40
CA THR A 89 -3.91 -4.43 -7.42
C THR A 89 -4.73 -5.51 -8.11
N HIS A 90 -4.33 -6.76 -7.89
CA HIS A 90 -5.11 -7.93 -8.29
C HIS A 90 -5.58 -8.66 -7.04
N VAL A 91 -6.87 -8.97 -6.98
CA VAL A 91 -7.45 -9.76 -5.88
C VAL A 91 -7.47 -11.23 -6.30
N ASP A 92 -6.59 -12.02 -5.69
CA ASP A 92 -6.45 -13.45 -5.98
C ASP A 92 -7.49 -14.30 -5.22
N ARG A 93 -7.75 -13.96 -3.96
CA ARG A 93 -8.68 -14.69 -3.08
C ARG A 93 -9.47 -13.75 -2.18
N VAL A 94 -10.72 -14.10 -1.93
CA VAL A 94 -11.62 -13.42 -1.00
C VAL A 94 -12.19 -14.46 -0.04
N GLU A 95 -12.16 -14.15 1.24
CA GLU A 95 -12.81 -14.94 2.29
C GLU A 95 -13.89 -14.08 2.96
N ASP A 96 -15.13 -14.58 2.97
CA ASP A 96 -16.24 -13.91 3.63
C ASP A 96 -16.26 -14.29 5.13
N TRP A 97 -15.99 -13.30 5.97
CA TRP A 97 -16.01 -13.40 7.43
C TRP A 97 -17.29 -12.85 8.04
N SER A 98 -18.32 -12.58 7.24
CA SER A 98 -19.64 -12.17 7.73
C SER A 98 -20.18 -13.19 8.74
N PRO A 99 -20.77 -12.74 9.87
CA PRO A 99 -21.36 -13.65 10.84
C PRO A 99 -22.37 -14.57 10.16
N ARG A 100 -22.14 -15.88 10.26
CA ARG A 100 -23.11 -16.86 9.75
C ARG A 100 -24.41 -16.69 10.54
N SER A 101 -25.54 -16.57 9.84
CA SER A 101 -26.85 -16.55 10.50
C SER A 101 -26.98 -17.78 11.41
N PRO A 102 -27.54 -17.64 12.62
CA PRO A 102 -27.82 -18.79 13.47
C PRO A 102 -28.68 -19.76 12.66
N ARG A 103 -28.24 -21.02 12.52
CA ARG A 103 -29.11 -22.06 11.97
C ARG A 103 -30.34 -22.11 12.86
N SER A 104 -31.53 -21.94 12.26
CA SER A 104 -32.79 -22.12 12.96
C SER A 104 -32.80 -23.53 13.56
N SER A 105 -32.98 -23.61 14.88
CA SER A 105 -33.20 -24.86 15.59
C SER A 105 -34.55 -25.47 15.19
N HIS A 106 -34.61 -26.15 14.05
CA HIS A 106 -35.78 -26.97 13.74
C HIS A 106 -35.72 -28.22 14.62
N SER A 107 -36.39 -28.17 15.77
CA SER A 107 -36.73 -29.37 16.53
C SER A 107 -37.80 -30.13 15.74
N ALA A 108 -37.39 -31.17 15.01
CA ALA A 108 -38.33 -32.21 14.60
C ALA A 108 -38.61 -33.08 15.83
N GLN A 109 -39.63 -32.72 16.60
CA GLN A 109 -40.21 -33.61 17.59
C GLN A 109 -41.34 -34.38 16.88
N SER A 110 -41.03 -35.56 16.37
CA SER A 110 -42.05 -36.52 15.91
C SER A 110 -42.66 -37.19 17.13
N GLY A 111 -44.00 -37.11 17.24
CA GLY A 111 -44.80 -37.87 18.19
C GLY A 111 -45.12 -39.29 17.72
#